data_AF-A0A1I1PTY6-F1
#
_entry.id   AF-A0A1I1PTY6-F1
#
_cell.length_a   1.000
_cell.length_b   1.000
_cell.length_c   1.000
_cell.angle_alpha   90.00
_cell.angle_beta   90.00
_cell.angle_gamma   90.00
#
_symmetry.space_group_name_H-M   'P 1'
#
loop_
_entity.id
_entity.type
_entity.pdbx_description
1 polymer ?
#
loop_
_entity_poly.entity_id
_entity_poly.type
_entity_poly.pdbx_seq_one_letter_code
_entity_poly.pdbx_strand_id
1 'polypeptide(L)' 'MAQWAVTERSAAIKLACQAFGISQTCYRYKAKLDAENVLIADWLVRLTNNQRN' A
#
# COMPACT_ATOMS: atom_id res chain seq x y z
N MET A 1 4.96 4.78 -6.17
CA MET A 1 6.25 4.44 -6.84
C MET A 1 6.06 3.51 -8.02
N ALA A 2 5.66 2.24 -7.84
CA ALA A 2 5.47 1.33 -8.98
C ALA A 2 4.36 1.80 -9.95
N GLN A 3 3.24 2.30 -9.43
CA GLN A 3 2.18 2.91 -10.26
C GLN A 3 2.71 4.09 -11.08
N TRP A 4 3.38 5.05 -10.44
CA TRP A 4 4.02 6.18 -11.12
C TRP A 4 4.95 5.75 -12.27
N ALA A 5 5.77 4.71 -12.09
CA ALA A 5 6.64 4.24 -13.16
C ALA A 5 5.86 3.69 -14.38
N VAL A 6 4.71 3.05 -14.14
CA VAL A 6 3.84 2.53 -15.20
C VAL A 6 3.08 3.66 -15.88
N THR A 7 2.57 4.63 -15.12
CA THR A 7 1.71 5.69 -15.63
C THR A 7 2.51 6.83 -16.29
N GLU A 8 3.64 7.23 -15.73
CA GLU A 8 4.37 8.44 -16.15
C GLU A 8 5.56 8.12 -17.05
N ARG A 9 6.06 6.88 -17.00
CA ARG A 9 7.17 6.41 -17.86
C ARG A 9 6.78 5.27 -18.79
N SER A 10 5.49 4.91 -18.84
CA SER A 10 4.98 3.80 -19.65
C SER A 10 5.71 2.48 -19.43
N ALA A 11 6.28 2.27 -18.23
CA ALA A 11 6.97 1.03 -17.92
C ALA A 11 5.97 -0.13 -17.87
N ALA A 12 6.40 -1.31 -18.35
CA ALA A 12 5.59 -2.51 -18.20
C ALA A 12 5.39 -2.85 -16.71
N ILE A 13 4.17 -3.21 -16.31
CA ILE A 13 3.84 -3.57 -14.92
C ILE A 13 4.80 -4.62 -14.36
N LYS A 14 5.17 -5.62 -15.17
CA LYS A 14 6.12 -6.67 -14.77
C LYS A 14 7.50 -6.10 -14.42
N LEU A 15 8.00 -5.19 -15.25
CA LEU A 15 9.29 -4.52 -15.05
C LEU A 15 9.26 -3.64 -13.80
N ALA A 16 8.19 -2.85 -13.63
CA ALA A 16 8.01 -2.04 -12.43
C ALA A 16 7.96 -2.90 -11.15
N CYS A 17 7.18 -3.99 -11.17
CA CYS A 17 7.10 -4.91 -10.03
C CYS A 17 8.46 -5.50 -9.66
N GLN A 18 9.25 -5.93 -10.65
CA GLN A 18 10.61 -6.46 -10.42
C GLN A 18 11.56 -5.39 -9.88
N ALA A 19 11.55 -4.18 -10.46
CA ALA A 19 12.42 -3.09 -10.05
C ALA A 19 12.16 -2.63 -8.61
N PHE A 20 10.90 -2.67 -8.16
CA PHE A 20 10.50 -2.28 -6.81
C PHE A 20 10.37 -3.46 -5.84
N GLY A 21 10.68 -4.70 -6.26
CA GLY A 21 10.62 -5.88 -5.41
C GLY A 21 9.21 -6.23 -4.92
N ILE A 22 8.16 -5.80 -5.62
CA ILE A 22 6.77 -6.06 -5.26
C ILE A 22 6.14 -7.13 -6.14
N SER A 23 5.13 -7.82 -5.62
CA SER A 23 4.33 -8.73 -6.44
C SER A 23 3.36 -7.96 -7.34
N GLN A 24 2.97 -8.59 -8.44
CA GLN A 24 1.93 -8.06 -9.31
C GLN A 24 0.56 -7.94 -8.64
N THR A 25 0.30 -8.76 -7.61
CA THR A 25 -0.92 -8.66 -6.79
C THR A 25 -0.87 -7.44 -5.89
N CYS A 26 0.28 -7.12 -5.30
CA CYS A 26 0.51 -5.88 -4.55
C CYS A 26 0.30 -4.65 -5.46
N TYR A 27 0.85 -4.66 -6.69
CA TYR A 27 0.64 -3.57 -7.65
C TYR A 27 -0.84 -3.33 -7.98
N ARG A 28 -1.61 -4.42 -8.16
CA ARG A 28 -3.04 -4.37 -8.51
C ARG A 28 -3.95 -4.12 -7.32
N TYR A 29 -3.42 -4.19 -6.09
CA TYR A 29 -4.20 -3.96 -4.90
C TYR A 29 -4.77 -2.53 -4.93
N LYS A 30 -6.09 -2.43 -4.84
CA LYS A 30 -6.79 -1.18 -4.60
C LYS A 30 -7.23 -1.18 -3.16
N ALA A 31 -6.82 -0.16 -2.41
CA ALA A 31 -7.32 0.05 -1.06
C ALA A 31 -8.85 0.11 -1.10
N LYS A 32 -9.49 -0.74 -0.30
CA LYS A 32 -10.91 -0.62 -0.06
C LYS A 32 -11.07 0.47 1.00
N LEU A 33 -11.67 1.60 0.60
CA LEU A 33 -12.05 2.64 1.54
C LEU A 33 -13.23 2.11 2.35
N ASP A 34 -12.90 1.40 3.41
CA ASP A 34 -13.86 0.79 4.32
C ASP A 34 -13.86 1.60 5.62
N ALA A 35 -15.04 2.01 6.07
CA ALA A 35 -15.18 2.72 7.33
C ALA A 35 -14.65 1.88 8.50
N GLU A 36 -14.77 0.55 8.41
CA GLU A 36 -14.21 -0.38 9.38
C GLU A 36 -12.68 -0.33 9.40
N ASN A 37 -12.03 -0.31 8.23
CA ASN A 37 -10.57 -0.22 8.14
C ASN A 37 -10.02 1.08 8.74
N VAL A 38 -10.76 2.19 8.61
CA VAL A 38 -10.40 3.47 9.25
C VAL A 38 -10.48 3.36 10.77
N LEU A 39 -11.55 2.74 11.27
CA LEU A 39 -11.79 2.59 12.70
C LEU A 39 -10.76 1.64 13.35
N ILE A 40 -10.43 0.54 12.67
CA ILE A 40 -9.34 -0.38 13.05
C ILE A 40 -7.99 0.37 13.07
N ALA A 41 -7.69 1.17 12.04
CA ALA A 41 -6.43 1.92 11.98
C ALA A 41 -6.30 2.90 13.15
N ASP A 42 -7.36 3.63 13.50
CA ASP A 42 -7.39 4.54 14.66
C ASP A 42 -7.13 3.78 15.97
N TRP A 43 -7.75 2.62 16.16
CA TRP A 43 -7.51 1.78 17.34
C TRP A 43 -6.07 1.26 17.43
N LEU A 44 -5.46 0.84 16.32
CA LEU A 44 -4.08 0.37 16.30
C LEU A 44 -3.09 1.48 16.67
N VAL A 45 -3.30 2.70 16.18
CA VAL A 45 -2.47 3.87 16.54
C VAL A 45 -2.58 4.17 18.02
N ARG A 46 -3.80 4.21 18.57
CA ARG A 46 -4.03 4.42 20.02
C ARG A 46 -3.35 3.35 20.86
N LEU A 47 -3.48 2.08 20.47
CA LEU A 47 -2.85 0.97 21.17
C LEU A 47 -1.32 1.12 21.21
N THR A 48 -0.72 1.43 20.07
CA THR A 48 0.75 1.59 19.94
C THR A 48 1.28 2.75 20.79
N ASN A 49 0.53 3.85 20.84
CA ASN A 49 0.88 5.00 21.67
C ASN A 49 0.76 4.69 23.17
N ASN A 50 -0.23 3.87 23.56
CA ASN A 50 -0.46 3.49 24.96
C ASN A 50 0.52 2.43 25.48
N GLN A 51 1.19 1.68 24.59
CA GLN A 51 2.20 0.67 24.97
C GLN A 51 3.61 1.24 25.22
N ARG A 52 3.77 2.57 25.23
CA ARG A 52 5.06 3.24 25.44
C ARG A 52 5.46 3.47 26.91
N ASN A 53 4.78 2.79 27.85
CA ASN A 53 5.03 2.87 29.29
C ASN A 53 5.72 1.61 29.82
#